data_AF-A0A535RBF9-F1
#
_entry.id   AF-A0A535RBF9-F1
#
_cell.length_a   1.000
_cell.length_b   1.000
_cell.length_c   1.000
_cell.angle_alpha   90.00
_cell.angle_beta   90.00
_cell.angle_gamma   90.00
#
_symmetry.space_group_name_H-M   'P 1'
#
loop_
_entity.id
_entity.type
_entity.pdbx_description
1 polymer ?
#
loop_
_entity_poly.entity_id
_entity_poly.type
_entity_poly.pdbx_seq_one_letter_code
_entity_poly.pdbx_strand_id
1 'polypeptide(L)'
;LKRLIVGGIDKVYEIGRVFRNEGLSPRHNPEFTMFEFYEAYSDYEDVMRLTEDVIPYAIKAAGRSLQLSYQGEELDFTPPYPRRKMADLIKEATGVDVLGEPELHPAAARVGVSVEPAMSWGFVVNELYEKKVES
;
A
#
# COMPACT_ATOMS: atom_id res chain seq x y z
N LEU A 1 16.04 -7.49 8.77
CA LEU A 1 16.91 -6.75 7.82
C LEU A 1 17.50 -5.44 8.33
N LYS A 2 16.75 -4.48 8.92
CA LYS A 2 17.32 -3.18 9.38
C LYS A 2 18.60 -3.25 10.24
N ARG A 3 18.76 -4.29 11.08
CA ARG A 3 20.00 -4.51 11.87
C ARG A 3 21.24 -4.72 10.98
N LEU A 4 21.08 -5.28 9.78
CA LEU A 4 22.17 -5.45 8.80
C LEU A 4 22.58 -4.10 8.20
N ILE A 5 21.63 -3.20 7.95
CA ILE A 5 21.91 -1.80 7.57
C ILE A 5 22.75 -1.12 8.67
N VAL A 6 22.32 -1.23 9.93
CA VAL A 6 23.09 -0.71 11.08
C VAL A 6 24.48 -1.33 11.15
N GLY A 7 24.61 -2.61 10.77
CA GLY A 7 25.88 -3.34 10.67
C GLY A 7 26.76 -2.99 9.46
N GLY A 8 26.35 -2.02 8.62
CA GLY A 8 27.13 -1.54 7.48
C GLY A 8 26.88 -2.26 6.15
N ILE A 9 25.80 -3.04 6.02
CA ILE A 9 25.40 -3.60 4.72
C ILE A 9 24.35 -2.68 4.10
N ASP A 10 24.75 -1.82 3.16
CA ASP A 10 23.91 -0.73 2.65
C ASP A 10 22.69 -1.19 1.84
N LYS A 11 22.73 -2.37 1.22
CA LYS A 11 21.62 -2.92 0.41
C LYS A 11 21.39 -4.38 0.75
N VAL A 12 20.19 -4.70 1.23
CA VAL A 12 19.80 -6.07 1.61
C VAL A 12 18.38 -6.37 1.14
N TYR A 13 18.11 -7.63 0.82
CA TYR A 13 16.76 -8.12 0.58
C TYR A 13 16.59 -9.53 1.14
N GLU A 14 15.34 -9.93 1.35
CA GLU A 14 14.94 -11.27 1.75
C GLU A 14 13.66 -11.67 1.01
N ILE A 15 13.62 -12.90 0.50
CA ILE A 15 12.39 -13.56 0.06
C ILE A 15 12.16 -14.69 1.04
N GLY A 16 11.24 -14.45 1.97
CA GLY A 16 11.06 -15.30 3.13
C GLY A 16 9.60 -15.60 3.41
N ARG A 17 9.37 -16.51 4.36
CA ARG A 17 8.03 -16.83 4.82
C ARG A 17 7.63 -16.00 6.02
N VAL A 18 6.46 -15.39 5.93
CA VAL A 18 5.84 -14.62 7.00
C VAL A 18 4.64 -15.39 7.51
N PHE A 19 4.50 -15.44 8.82
CA PHE A 19 3.43 -16.14 9.51
C PHE A 19 2.57 -15.12 10.25
N ARG A 20 1.25 -15.17 10.08
CA ARG A 20 0.28 -14.36 10.81
C ARG A 20 -0.75 -15.26 11.46
N ASN A 21 -0.90 -15.12 12.77
CA ASN A 21 -1.93 -15.83 13.53
C ASN A 21 -3.25 -15.05 13.48
N GLU A 22 -3.79 -14.90 12.28
CA GLU A 22 -5.02 -14.18 11.95
C GLU A 22 -6.10 -15.15 11.45
N GLY A 23 -7.32 -14.67 11.24
CA GLY A 23 -8.42 -15.49 10.72
C GLY A 23 -8.13 -16.00 9.30
N LEU A 24 -8.45 -17.28 9.05
CA LEU A 24 -8.39 -17.88 7.72
C LEU A 24 -9.46 -17.28 6.80
N SER A 25 -9.06 -16.90 5.59
CA SER A 25 -10.02 -16.50 4.54
C SER A 25 -9.54 -16.95 3.16
N PRO A 26 -10.43 -17.03 2.14
CA PRO A 26 -10.02 -17.35 0.78
C PRO A 26 -8.97 -16.40 0.18
N ARG A 27 -8.81 -15.21 0.77
CA ARG A 27 -7.83 -14.19 0.37
C ARG A 27 -6.57 -14.17 1.24
N HIS A 28 -6.57 -14.84 2.40
CA HIS A 28 -5.49 -14.75 3.39
C HIS A 28 -5.09 -16.14 3.90
N ASN A 29 -3.85 -16.54 3.56
CA ASN A 29 -3.23 -17.74 4.10
C ASN A 29 -2.38 -17.37 5.34
N PRO A 30 -2.37 -18.18 6.43
CA PRO A 30 -1.59 -17.89 7.64
C PRO A 30 -0.08 -17.84 7.38
N GLU A 31 0.34 -18.43 6.26
CA GLU A 31 1.70 -18.50 5.80
C GLU A 31 1.79 -17.93 4.37
N PHE A 32 2.55 -16.86 4.15
CA PHE A 32 2.71 -16.27 2.82
C PHE A 32 4.14 -15.78 2.58
N THR A 33 4.53 -15.71 1.31
CA THR A 33 5.88 -15.30 0.91
C THR A 33 5.92 -13.80 0.71
N MET A 34 6.91 -13.13 1.30
CA MET A 34 7.12 -11.69 1.14
C MET A 34 8.55 -11.43 0.63
N PHE A 35 8.66 -10.46 -0.27
CA PHE A 35 9.92 -9.81 -0.60
C PHE A 35 10.05 -8.54 0.24
N GLU A 36 11.04 -8.49 1.12
CA GLU A 36 11.40 -7.31 1.90
C GLU A 36 12.79 -6.85 1.49
N PHE A 37 12.99 -5.55 1.30
CA PHE A 37 14.30 -4.98 0.98
C PHE A 37 14.56 -3.69 1.76
N TYR A 38 15.83 -3.35 1.93
CA TYR A 38 16.29 -2.10 2.51
C TYR A 38 17.48 -1.56 1.73
N GLU A 39 17.49 -0.26 1.51
CA GLU A 39 18.56 0.50 0.89
C GLU A 39 18.89 1.71 1.77
N ALA A 40 20.15 1.83 2.19
CA ALA A 40 20.65 2.98 2.92
C ALA A 40 20.70 4.22 2.01
N TYR A 41 20.50 5.40 2.60
CA TYR A 41 20.48 6.69 1.89
C TYR A 41 19.35 6.85 0.85
N SER A 42 18.33 5.98 0.91
CA SER A 42 17.12 6.08 0.09
C SER A 42 15.93 6.61 0.88
N ASP A 43 15.04 7.31 0.18
CA ASP A 43 13.72 7.66 0.69
C ASP A 43 12.62 6.82 0.02
N TYR A 44 11.36 7.16 0.29
CA TYR A 44 10.23 6.41 -0.26
C TYR A 44 10.05 6.62 -1.77
N GLU A 45 10.59 7.69 -2.37
CA GLU A 45 10.56 7.91 -3.82
C GLU A 45 11.52 6.97 -4.54
N ASP A 46 12.67 6.66 -3.94
CA ASP A 46 13.58 5.60 -4.40
C ASP A 46 12.90 4.23 -4.35
N VAL A 47 12.22 3.93 -3.24
CA VAL A 47 11.47 2.67 -3.04
C VAL A 47 10.34 2.52 -4.07
N MET A 48 9.62 3.61 -4.38
CA MET A 48 8.59 3.60 -5.42
C MET A 48 9.19 3.32 -6.80
N ARG A 49 10.31 3.98 -7.16
CA ARG A 49 11.01 3.69 -8.42
C ARG A 49 11.47 2.24 -8.51
N LEU A 50 12.09 1.70 -7.45
CA LEU A 50 12.54 0.30 -7.46
C LEU A 50 11.36 -0.67 -7.62
N THR A 51 10.23 -0.36 -7.01
CA THR A 51 9.00 -1.16 -7.14
C THR A 51 8.48 -1.14 -8.58
N GLU A 52 8.46 0.05 -9.21
CA GLU A 52 8.13 0.26 -10.62
C GLU A 52 9.12 -0.42 -11.58
N ASP A 53 10.36 -0.70 -11.17
CA ASP A 53 11.33 -1.45 -11.97
C ASP A 53 11.19 -2.97 -11.79
N VAL A 54 11.05 -3.44 -10.55
CA VAL A 54 11.06 -4.88 -10.22
C VAL A 54 9.82 -5.59 -10.74
N ILE A 55 8.62 -4.99 -10.64
CA ILE A 55 7.37 -5.65 -11.06
C ILE A 55 7.35 -5.89 -12.59
N PRO A 56 7.58 -4.89 -13.46
CA PRO A 56 7.62 -5.12 -14.90
C PRO A 56 8.76 -6.04 -15.32
N TYR A 57 9.91 -5.97 -14.64
CA TYR A 57 11.03 -6.88 -14.88
C TYR A 57 10.62 -8.34 -14.60
N ALA A 58 9.97 -8.61 -13.48
CA ALA A 58 9.48 -9.94 -13.14
C ALA A 58 8.42 -10.45 -14.13
N ILE A 59 7.49 -9.59 -14.55
CA ILE A 59 6.46 -9.92 -15.57
C ILE A 59 7.14 -10.32 -16.89
N LYS A 60 8.10 -9.53 -17.38
CA LYS A 60 8.85 -9.83 -18.60
C LYS A 60 9.70 -11.09 -18.46
N ALA A 61 10.37 -11.29 -17.32
CA ALA A 61 11.15 -12.48 -17.03
C ALA A 61 10.30 -13.76 -17.00
N ALA A 62 9.02 -13.64 -16.62
CA ALA A 62 8.03 -14.71 -16.72
C ALA A 62 7.49 -14.92 -18.15
N GLY A 63 8.01 -14.20 -19.15
CA GLY A 63 7.60 -14.32 -20.55
C GLY A 63 6.24 -13.70 -20.86
N ARG A 64 5.79 -12.72 -20.06
CA ARG A 64 4.48 -12.08 -20.19
C ARG A 64 4.58 -10.65 -20.73
N SER A 65 3.48 -10.18 -21.31
CA SER A 65 3.28 -8.76 -21.64
C SER A 65 3.03 -7.94 -20.36
N LEU A 66 3.32 -6.64 -20.40
CA LEU A 66 2.94 -5.71 -19.32
C LEU A 66 1.43 -5.44 -19.29
N GLN A 67 0.71 -5.78 -20.36
CA GLN A 67 -0.75 -5.72 -20.42
C GLN A 67 -1.31 -7.12 -20.15
N LEU A 68 -2.10 -7.25 -19.09
CA LEU A 68 -2.58 -8.52 -18.55
C LEU A 68 -4.06 -8.42 -18.17
N SER A 69 -4.82 -9.48 -18.45
CA SER A 69 -6.19 -9.61 -17.96
C SER A 69 -6.19 -10.35 -16.61
N TYR A 70 -6.83 -9.78 -15.60
CA TYR A 70 -6.98 -10.38 -14.27
C TYR A 70 -8.40 -10.18 -13.74
N GLN A 71 -9.09 -11.28 -13.44
CA GLN A 71 -10.49 -11.28 -12.97
C GLN A 71 -11.47 -10.48 -13.84
N GLY A 72 -11.19 -10.39 -15.15
CA GLY A 72 -12.02 -9.65 -16.10
C GLY A 72 -11.62 -8.19 -16.30
N GLU A 73 -10.63 -7.70 -15.54
CA GLU A 73 -10.08 -6.35 -15.68
C GLU A 73 -8.78 -6.38 -16.49
N GLU A 74 -8.63 -5.43 -17.42
CA GLU A 74 -7.39 -5.23 -18.16
C GLU A 74 -6.46 -4.31 -17.37
N LEU A 75 -5.27 -4.81 -17.05
CA LEU A 75 -4.26 -4.12 -16.26
C LEU A 75 -3.04 -3.80 -17.13
N ASP A 76 -2.54 -2.56 -17.04
CA ASP A 76 -1.28 -2.15 -17.67
C ASP A 76 -0.22 -1.86 -16.60
N PHE A 77 0.83 -2.69 -16.57
CA PHE A 77 1.95 -2.58 -15.65
C PHE A 77 3.10 -1.73 -16.20
N THR A 78 2.89 -0.95 -17.27
CA THR A 78 3.88 -0.04 -17.82
C THR A 78 4.14 1.15 -16.87
N PRO A 79 5.38 1.36 -16.38
CA PRO A 79 5.72 2.54 -15.59
C PRO A 79 5.64 3.84 -16.40
N PRO A 80 5.49 5.02 -15.74
CA PRO A 80 5.40 5.21 -14.29
C PRO A 80 3.99 4.94 -13.75
N TYR A 81 3.89 4.48 -12.49
CA TYR A 81 2.60 4.28 -11.85
C TYR A 81 2.05 5.61 -11.30
N PRO A 82 0.72 5.78 -11.20
CA PRO A 82 0.15 6.97 -10.60
C PRO A 82 0.55 7.11 -9.13
N ARG A 83 1.21 8.22 -8.79
CA ARG A 83 1.55 8.58 -7.40
C ARG A 83 0.54 9.60 -6.90
N ARG A 84 -0.29 9.20 -5.94
CA ARG A 84 -1.41 10.00 -5.42
C ARG A 84 -1.36 10.03 -3.90
N LYS A 85 -1.61 11.19 -3.30
CA LYS A 85 -1.69 11.29 -1.85
C LYS A 85 -3.02 10.72 -1.39
N MET A 86 -2.98 9.90 -0.34
CA MET A 86 -4.18 9.34 0.31
C MET A 86 -5.19 10.44 0.68
N ALA A 87 -4.72 11.58 1.20
CA ALA A 87 -5.58 12.71 1.54
C ALA A 87 -6.34 13.30 0.34
N ASP A 88 -5.66 13.42 -0.81
CA ASP A 88 -6.29 13.94 -2.04
C ASP A 88 -7.35 12.96 -2.56
N LEU A 89 -7.05 11.65 -2.54
CA LEU A 89 -8.00 10.62 -2.96
C LEU A 89 -9.24 10.57 -2.07
N ILE A 90 -9.07 10.66 -0.74
CA ILE A 90 -10.20 10.73 0.20
C ILE A 90 -11.05 11.96 -0.09
N LYS A 91 -10.41 13.11 -0.29
CA LYS A 91 -11.11 14.36 -0.59
C LYS A 91 -11.87 14.31 -1.91
N GLU A 92 -11.29 13.72 -2.96
CA GLU A 92 -11.96 13.52 -4.25
C GLU A 92 -13.15 12.57 -4.15
N ALA A 93 -13.02 11.46 -3.42
CA ALA A 93 -14.07 10.45 -3.30
C ALA A 93 -15.21 10.88 -2.36
N THR A 94 -14.92 11.69 -1.33
CA THR A 94 -15.85 11.92 -0.21
C THR A 94 -16.12 13.39 0.09
N GLY A 95 -15.29 14.31 -0.40
CA GLY A 95 -15.29 15.73 -0.04
C GLY A 95 -14.65 16.06 1.31
N VAL A 96 -14.26 15.06 2.11
CA VAL A 96 -13.62 15.26 3.42
C VAL A 96 -12.16 15.66 3.25
N ASP A 97 -11.79 16.84 3.78
CA ASP A 97 -10.41 17.30 3.76
C ASP A 97 -9.69 16.88 5.03
N VAL A 98 -9.00 15.74 4.99
CA VAL A 98 -8.43 15.17 6.20
C VAL A 98 -7.28 15.97 6.82
N LEU A 99 -6.67 16.87 6.03
CA LEU A 99 -5.60 17.75 6.49
C LEU A 99 -6.13 19.11 6.93
N GLY A 100 -7.31 19.52 6.43
CA GLY A 100 -7.93 20.81 6.72
C GLY A 100 -9.00 20.78 7.81
N GLU A 101 -9.66 19.64 8.04
CA GLU A 101 -10.73 19.55 9.04
C GLU A 101 -10.17 19.42 10.47
N PRO A 102 -10.70 20.20 11.44
CA PRO A 102 -10.23 20.19 12.82
C PRO A 102 -10.58 18.89 13.56
N GLU A 103 -11.69 18.24 13.21
CA GLU A 103 -12.14 16.97 13.80
C GLU A 103 -12.62 16.01 12.71
N LEU A 104 -12.05 14.81 12.69
CA LEU A 104 -12.36 13.82 11.65
C LEU A 104 -13.55 12.91 11.97
N HIS A 105 -13.86 12.63 13.23
CA HIS A 105 -14.97 11.72 13.57
C HIS A 105 -16.32 12.21 13.03
N PRO A 106 -16.70 13.50 13.20
CA PRO A 106 -17.93 14.00 12.59
C PRO A 106 -17.87 13.96 11.06
N ALA A 107 -16.70 14.26 10.48
CA ALA A 107 -16.51 14.25 9.02
C ALA A 107 -16.69 12.84 8.42
N ALA A 108 -16.12 11.82 9.07
CA ALA A 108 -16.30 10.43 8.71
C ALA A 108 -17.76 9.98 8.80
N ALA A 109 -18.46 10.38 9.88
CA ALA A 109 -19.88 10.09 10.04
C ALA A 109 -20.74 10.69 8.92
N ARG A 110 -20.44 11.92 8.46
CA ARG A 110 -21.18 12.57 7.34
C ARG A 110 -21.12 11.76 6.05
N VAL A 111 -20.04 11.02 5.83
CA VAL A 111 -19.85 10.19 4.62
C VAL A 111 -20.17 8.71 4.85
N GLY A 112 -20.80 8.40 5.99
CA GLY A 112 -21.27 7.06 6.33
C GLY A 112 -20.14 6.10 6.74
N VAL A 113 -19.03 6.60 7.26
CA VAL A 113 -17.94 5.79 7.84
C VAL A 113 -18.06 5.86 9.36
N SER A 114 -18.34 4.72 9.99
CA SER A 114 -18.43 4.59 11.44
C SER A 114 -17.05 4.34 12.02
N VAL A 115 -16.60 5.21 12.92
CA VAL A 115 -15.31 5.11 13.60
C VAL A 115 -15.51 5.09 15.11
N GLU A 116 -14.64 4.38 15.83
CA GLU A 116 -14.71 4.34 17.29
C GLU A 116 -14.23 5.67 17.90
N PRO A 117 -14.83 6.14 19.02
CA PRO A 117 -14.45 7.41 19.63
C PRO A 117 -12.96 7.51 20.02
N ALA A 118 -12.33 6.38 20.35
CA ALA A 118 -10.93 6.32 20.75
C ALA A 118 -9.94 6.30 19.57
N MET A 119 -10.42 6.18 18.32
CA MET A 119 -9.55 6.19 17.14
C MET A 119 -8.84 7.54 17.01
N SER A 120 -7.52 7.49 16.84
CA SER A 120 -6.74 8.68 16.53
C SER A 120 -7.00 9.14 15.10
N TRP A 121 -6.57 10.36 14.78
CA TRP A 121 -6.67 10.93 13.43
C TRP A 121 -6.20 9.96 12.35
N GLY A 122 -5.05 9.30 12.53
CA GLY A 122 -4.49 8.39 11.52
C GLY A 122 -5.36 7.15 11.27
N PHE A 123 -6.00 6.60 12.31
CA PHE A 123 -6.93 5.48 12.15
C PHE A 123 -8.20 5.90 11.42
N VAL A 124 -8.72 7.10 11.71
CA VAL A 124 -9.91 7.62 11.00
C VAL A 124 -9.61 7.87 9.53
N VAL A 125 -8.43 8.40 9.19
CA VAL A 125 -7.98 8.56 7.80
C VAL A 125 -7.90 7.21 7.08
N ASN A 126 -7.34 6.18 7.75
CA ASN A 126 -7.25 4.85 7.19
C ASN A 126 -8.64 4.24 6.92
N GLU A 127 -9.56 4.33 7.89
CA GLU A 127 -10.95 3.86 7.72
C GLU A 127 -11.67 4.56 6.55
N LEU A 128 -11.47 5.88 6.40
CA LEU A 128 -12.00 6.63 5.25
C LEU A 128 -11.46 6.08 3.93
N TYR A 129 -10.16 5.82 3.84
CA TYR A 129 -9.53 5.29 2.64
C TYR A 129 -10.03 3.87 2.30
N GLU A 130 -9.96 2.95 3.24
CA GLU A 130 -10.36 1.54 3.03
C GLU A 130 -11.84 1.43 2.61
N LYS A 131 -12.71 2.25 3.20
CA LYS A 131 -14.17 2.17 2.97
C LYS A 131 -14.65 2.91 1.72
N LYS A 132 -13.89 3.88 1.22
CA LYS A 132 -14.37 4.83 0.17
C LYS A 132 -13.46 4.95 -1.04
N VAL A 133 -12.23 4.43 -0.98
CA VAL A 133 -11.23 4.62 -2.04
C VAL A 133 -10.62 3.31 -2.51
N GLU A 134 -10.29 2.38 -1.61
CA GLU A 134 -9.53 1.15 -1.96
C GLU A 134 -10.28 0.18 -2.88
N SER A 135 -11.60 0.10 -2.76
CA SER A 135 -12.45 -0.92 -3.39
C SER A 135 -12.82 -0.65 -4.83
#